data_AF-A0A2K1EKS8-F1
#
_entry.id   AF-A0A2K1EKS8-F1
#
_cell.length_a   1.000
_cell.length_b   1.000
_cell.length_c   1.000
_cell.angle_alpha   90.00
_cell.angle_beta   90.00
_cell.angle_gamma   90.00
#
_symmetry.space_group_name_H-M   'P 1'
#
loop_
_entity.id
_entity.type
_entity.pdbx_description
1 polymer ?
#
loop_
_entity_poly.entity_id
_entity_poly.type
_entity_poly.pdbx_seq_one_letter_code
_entity_poly.pdbx_strand_id
1 'polypeptide(L)'
;MGYHIIANFPSNRDYKGTLKVYNDSGSLVFGPVEALGRGSNDAKNGQDHTNWRLKYADIPTGVAKTIVYAKGDSDYSYGPYKRVWLNQAVSGNFLTATNNGRDEIMIHGGDPAKSTSLTWYPLRPTYGCIRLTNSDQRALIQVLEQNGSSGKITISES
;
A
#
# COMPACT_ATOMS: atom_id res chain seq x y z
N MET A 1 10.44 16.36 11.26
CA MET A 1 10.94 15.17 10.58
C MET A 1 9.73 14.39 10.11
N GLY A 2 9.66 14.17 8.81
CA GLY A 2 8.70 13.35 8.12
C GLY A 2 9.36 12.62 6.96
N TYR A 3 8.51 11.95 6.20
CA TYR A 3 8.91 11.20 5.02
C TYR A 3 7.89 11.37 3.89
N HIS A 4 8.32 11.05 2.68
CA HIS A 4 7.47 10.97 1.50
C HIS A 4 7.63 9.60 0.84
N ILE A 5 6.57 8.79 0.93
CA ILE A 5 6.44 7.53 0.21
C ILE A 5 6.01 7.82 -1.24
N ILE A 6 6.69 7.23 -2.20
CA ILE A 6 6.29 7.21 -3.61
C ILE A 6 5.94 5.77 -3.97
N ALA A 7 4.68 5.51 -4.29
CA ALA A 7 4.22 4.23 -4.79
C ALA A 7 3.75 4.39 -6.24
N ASN A 8 4.36 3.64 -7.15
CA ASN A 8 4.03 3.69 -8.58
C ASN A 8 3.59 2.31 -9.06
N PHE A 9 2.39 2.22 -9.62
CA PHE A 9 1.81 0.96 -10.07
C PHE A 9 1.51 0.99 -11.58
N PRO A 10 1.69 -0.12 -12.31
CA PRO A 10 1.30 -0.20 -13.71
C PRO A 10 -0.22 -0.15 -13.87
N SER A 11 -0.74 0.47 -14.94
CA SER A 11 -2.19 0.50 -15.23
C SER A 11 -2.86 -0.86 -15.11
N ASN A 12 -2.18 -1.93 -15.58
CA ASN A 12 -2.60 -3.28 -15.27
C ASN A 12 -2.13 -3.69 -13.85
N ARG A 13 -3.05 -3.64 -12.88
CA ARG A 13 -2.81 -4.00 -11.48
C ARG A 13 -2.63 -5.50 -11.22
N ASP A 14 -2.63 -6.35 -12.25
CA ASP A 14 -2.07 -7.71 -12.16
C ASP A 14 -0.53 -7.71 -12.02
N TYR A 15 0.13 -6.59 -12.27
CA TYR A 15 1.59 -6.50 -12.17
C TYR A 15 2.01 -5.70 -10.94
N LYS A 16 3.17 -6.10 -10.40
CA LYS A 16 3.80 -5.40 -9.27
C LYS A 16 4.25 -4.01 -9.73
N GLY A 17 4.03 -3.04 -8.85
CA GLY A 17 4.64 -1.73 -8.94
C GLY A 17 5.87 -1.64 -8.04
N THR A 18 6.24 -0.40 -7.72
CA THR A 18 7.36 -0.11 -6.83
C THR A 18 6.95 0.83 -5.71
N LEU A 19 7.64 0.73 -4.59
CA LEU A 19 7.54 1.65 -3.46
C LEU A 19 8.94 2.11 -3.04
N LYS A 20 9.09 3.42 -2.81
CA LYS A 20 10.31 4.03 -2.26
C LYS A 20 9.99 5.17 -1.30
N VAL A 21 10.96 5.55 -0.46
CA VAL A 21 10.78 6.59 0.56
C VAL A 21 11.89 7.61 0.46
N TYR A 22 11.51 8.89 0.47
CA TYR A 22 12.41 10.01 0.67
C TYR A 22 12.21 10.59 2.08
N ASN A 23 13.28 11.03 2.71
CA ASN A 23 13.19 11.83 3.94
C ASN A 23 12.96 13.33 3.62
N ASP A 24 12.81 14.16 4.65
CA ASP A 24 12.60 15.61 4.47
C ASP A 24 13.76 16.33 3.76
N SER A 25 14.99 15.79 3.80
CA SER A 25 16.13 16.36 3.06
C SER A 25 16.12 15.99 1.56
N GLY A 26 15.12 15.21 1.11
CA GLY A 26 15.02 14.74 -0.27
C GLY A 26 15.92 13.55 -0.60
N SER A 27 16.54 12.93 0.41
CA SER A 27 17.39 11.75 0.24
C SER A 27 16.54 10.49 0.18
N LEU A 28 16.88 9.59 -0.75
CA LEU A 28 16.27 8.26 -0.83
C LEU A 28 16.77 7.42 0.36
N VAL A 29 15.85 6.97 1.21
CA VAL A 29 16.18 6.24 2.46
C VAL A 29 15.63 4.80 2.48
N PHE A 30 14.78 4.44 1.51
CA PHE A 30 14.26 3.08 1.34
C PHE A 30 13.79 2.84 -0.10
N GLY A 31 13.97 1.62 -0.58
CA GLY A 31 13.54 1.17 -1.90
C GLY A 31 14.38 1.70 -3.06
N PRO A 32 13.93 1.50 -4.32
CA PRO A 32 12.65 0.91 -4.69
C PRO A 32 12.56 -0.58 -4.32
N VAL A 33 11.44 -1.00 -3.75
CA VAL A 33 11.07 -2.41 -3.54
C VAL A 33 9.79 -2.74 -4.32
N GLU A 34 9.56 -4.02 -4.59
CA GLU A 34 8.30 -4.46 -5.18
C GLU A 34 7.13 -4.18 -4.24
N ALA A 35 6.03 -3.66 -4.79
CA ALA A 35 4.79 -3.43 -4.07
C ALA A 35 3.60 -3.81 -4.93
N LEU A 36 2.53 -4.29 -4.32
CA LEU A 36 1.31 -4.65 -5.03
C LEU A 36 0.13 -3.78 -4.57
N GLY A 37 -0.44 -3.04 -5.52
CA GLY A 37 -1.63 -2.19 -5.33
C GLY A 37 -2.93 -2.86 -5.78
N ARG A 38 -2.91 -4.19 -5.91
CA ARG A 38 -4.00 -5.02 -6.43
C ARG A 38 -5.06 -5.31 -5.37
N GLY A 39 -6.31 -5.00 -5.71
CA GLY A 39 -7.50 -5.42 -4.99
C GLY A 39 -7.80 -6.90 -5.17
N SER A 40 -8.70 -7.44 -4.37
CA SER A 40 -9.17 -8.80 -4.52
C SER A 40 -10.30 -8.84 -5.54
N ASN A 41 -10.43 -9.95 -6.26
CA ASN A 41 -11.62 -10.25 -7.06
C ASN A 41 -12.79 -10.65 -6.15
N ASP A 42 -13.10 -9.83 -5.14
CA ASP A 42 -14.17 -10.11 -4.18
C ASP A 42 -15.51 -10.13 -4.91
N ALA A 43 -16.38 -11.08 -4.54
CA ALA A 43 -17.71 -11.21 -5.13
C ALA A 43 -18.56 -9.95 -4.92
N LYS A 44 -18.31 -9.17 -3.86
CA LYS A 44 -18.97 -7.88 -3.61
C LYS A 44 -18.70 -6.83 -4.68
N ASN A 45 -17.61 -6.98 -5.44
CA ASN A 45 -17.32 -6.16 -6.61
C ASN A 45 -17.61 -6.88 -7.93
N GLY A 46 -18.40 -7.96 -7.91
CA GLY A 46 -18.65 -8.75 -9.12
C GLY A 46 -17.42 -9.47 -9.67
N GLN A 47 -16.46 -9.82 -8.78
CA GLN A 47 -15.17 -10.43 -9.14
C GLN A 47 -14.25 -9.52 -9.98
N ASP A 48 -14.53 -8.21 -9.98
CA ASP A 48 -13.72 -7.19 -10.63
C ASP A 48 -13.04 -6.29 -9.59
N HIS A 49 -11.72 -6.26 -9.61
CA HIS A 49 -10.91 -5.45 -8.71
C HIS A 49 -10.61 -4.05 -9.27
N THR A 50 -10.92 -3.76 -10.54
CA THR A 50 -10.42 -2.57 -11.25
C THR A 50 -11.16 -1.27 -10.90
N ASN A 51 -12.38 -1.37 -10.38
CA ASN A 51 -13.14 -0.19 -9.98
C ASN A 51 -12.64 0.36 -8.64
N TRP A 52 -11.56 1.14 -8.69
CA TRP A 52 -10.90 1.77 -7.54
C TRP A 52 -11.82 2.63 -6.64
N ARG A 53 -13.05 2.94 -7.06
CA ARG A 53 -14.03 3.65 -6.22
C ARG A 53 -14.64 2.75 -5.15
N LEU A 54 -14.64 1.43 -5.35
CA LEU A 54 -15.28 0.45 -4.47
C LEU A 54 -14.32 -0.08 -3.40
N LYS A 55 -14.85 -0.51 -2.25
CA LYS A 55 -14.08 -1.33 -1.29
C LYS A 55 -13.60 -2.61 -1.98
N TYR A 56 -12.56 -3.28 -1.46
CA TYR A 56 -12.02 -4.53 -2.02
C TYR A 56 -11.34 -4.41 -3.41
N ALA A 57 -11.36 -3.22 -4.02
CA ALA A 57 -10.75 -2.93 -5.31
C ALA A 57 -9.31 -2.39 -5.18
N ASP A 58 -8.65 -2.18 -6.31
CA ASP A 58 -7.30 -1.64 -6.43
C ASP A 58 -7.11 -0.34 -5.63
N ILE A 59 -5.87 -0.12 -5.18
CA ILE A 59 -5.50 1.13 -4.52
C ILE A 59 -5.71 2.32 -5.50
N PRO A 60 -6.45 3.37 -5.11
CA PRO A 60 -6.64 4.53 -5.95
C PRO A 60 -5.39 5.41 -5.98
N THR A 61 -5.12 6.04 -7.11
CA THR A 61 -4.05 7.04 -7.25
C THR A 61 -4.37 8.31 -6.45
N GLY A 62 -3.36 9.09 -6.07
CA GLY A 62 -3.56 10.34 -5.34
C GLY A 62 -2.58 10.52 -4.19
N VAL A 63 -2.96 11.39 -3.26
CA VAL A 63 -2.12 11.75 -2.10
C VAL A 63 -2.88 11.52 -0.82
N ALA A 64 -2.19 10.95 0.17
CA ALA A 64 -2.69 10.80 1.53
C ALA A 64 -1.60 11.14 2.54
N LYS A 65 -2.00 11.61 3.73
CA LYS A 65 -1.12 11.56 4.90
C LYS A 65 -1.03 10.13 5.39
N THR A 66 0.07 9.85 6.08
CA THR A 66 0.37 8.53 6.61
C THR A 66 0.89 8.63 8.03
N ILE A 67 0.60 7.59 8.80
CA ILE A 67 1.19 7.38 10.13
C ILE A 67 1.60 5.92 10.27
N VAL A 68 2.70 5.68 11.00
CA VAL A 68 3.04 4.35 11.49
C VAL A 68 1.97 3.94 12.50
N TYR A 69 1.36 2.79 12.25
CA TYR A 69 0.22 2.27 13.01
C TYR A 69 0.58 0.93 13.63
N ALA A 70 -0.08 0.60 14.74
CA ALA A 70 0.14 -0.65 15.45
C ALA A 70 -0.02 -1.87 14.53
N LYS A 71 0.72 -2.92 14.88
CA LYS A 71 0.60 -4.25 14.27
C LYS A 71 -0.88 -4.70 14.33
N GLY A 72 -1.36 -5.38 13.30
CA GLY A 72 -2.69 -6.00 13.32
C GLY A 72 -2.68 -7.36 14.04
N ASP A 73 -3.86 -7.93 14.26
CA ASP A 73 -4.01 -9.19 15.00
C ASP A 73 -3.63 -10.44 14.20
N SER A 74 -3.51 -10.33 12.88
CA SER A 74 -3.26 -11.45 11.97
C SER A 74 -1.96 -11.27 11.20
N ASP A 75 -0.94 -12.04 11.57
CA ASP A 75 0.34 -12.09 10.84
C ASP A 75 0.15 -12.62 9.42
N TYR A 76 -0.80 -13.54 9.25
CA TYR A 76 -1.22 -14.06 7.96
C TYR A 76 -1.68 -12.95 7.01
N SER A 77 -2.59 -12.08 7.47
CA SER A 77 -3.19 -11.05 6.61
C SER A 77 -2.34 -9.78 6.52
N TYR A 78 -1.74 -9.36 7.64
CA TYR A 78 -1.12 -8.05 7.80
C TYR A 78 0.40 -8.08 8.03
N GLY A 79 0.98 -9.27 8.13
CA GLY A 79 2.39 -9.46 8.46
C GLY A 79 2.68 -9.22 9.95
N PRO A 80 3.88 -9.62 10.40
CA PRO A 80 4.19 -9.67 11.82
C PRO A 80 4.62 -8.32 12.42
N TYR A 81 4.66 -7.25 11.63
CA TYR A 81 5.17 -5.94 12.02
C TYR A 81 4.08 -4.85 12.04
N LYS A 82 4.44 -3.66 12.53
CA LYS A 82 3.62 -2.45 12.40
C LYS A 82 3.26 -2.18 10.93
N ARG A 83 2.27 -1.31 10.74
CA ARG A 83 1.71 -0.97 9.42
C ARG A 83 1.85 0.51 9.15
N VAL A 84 1.58 0.91 7.92
CA VAL A 84 1.43 2.33 7.59
C VAL A 84 -0.02 2.58 7.26
N TRP A 85 -0.71 3.39 8.05
CA TRP A 85 -2.09 3.75 7.76
C TRP A 85 -2.13 5.02 6.92
N LEU A 86 -2.82 4.98 5.77
CA LEU A 86 -3.13 6.15 4.95
C LEU A 86 -4.34 6.85 5.59
N ASN A 87 -4.08 7.60 6.65
CA ASN A 87 -5.09 8.02 7.62
C ASN A 87 -5.89 9.26 7.22
N GLN A 88 -5.42 10.04 6.24
CA GLN A 88 -6.15 11.22 5.77
C GLN A 88 -5.92 11.41 4.27
N ALA A 89 -6.99 11.35 3.47
CA ALA A 89 -6.93 11.69 2.06
C ALA A 89 -6.64 13.18 1.84
N VAL A 90 -5.83 13.49 0.83
CA VAL A 90 -5.43 14.86 0.50
C VAL A 90 -5.91 15.23 -0.91
N SER A 91 -5.66 14.40 -1.91
CA SER A 91 -6.03 14.71 -3.30
C SER A 91 -6.10 13.47 -4.20
N GLY A 92 -6.57 13.66 -5.44
CA GLY A 92 -6.64 12.64 -6.48
C GLY A 92 -7.77 11.64 -6.29
N ASN A 93 -7.68 10.51 -6.98
CA ASN A 93 -8.67 9.42 -6.89
C ASN A 93 -8.80 8.87 -5.46
N PHE A 94 -7.75 8.97 -4.65
CA PHE A 94 -7.75 8.57 -3.24
C PHE A 94 -8.74 9.40 -2.42
N LEU A 95 -8.82 10.72 -2.65
CA LEU A 95 -9.80 11.58 -2.03
C LEU A 95 -11.23 11.24 -2.48
N THR A 96 -11.43 11.05 -3.79
CA THR A 96 -12.74 10.63 -4.33
C THR A 96 -13.21 9.30 -3.74
N ALA A 97 -12.32 8.31 -3.69
CA ALA A 97 -12.57 7.01 -3.08
C ALA A 97 -12.93 7.12 -1.59
N THR A 98 -12.20 7.96 -0.85
CA THR A 98 -12.44 8.17 0.58
C THR A 98 -13.81 8.83 0.83
N ASN A 99 -14.16 9.84 0.02
CA ASN A 99 -15.47 10.48 0.08
C ASN A 99 -16.62 9.52 -0.28
N ASN A 100 -16.33 8.48 -1.07
CA ASN A 100 -17.27 7.39 -1.36
C ASN A 100 -17.25 6.27 -0.31
N GLY A 101 -16.59 6.48 0.83
CA GLY A 101 -16.61 5.57 1.98
C GLY A 101 -15.50 4.53 2.00
N ARG A 102 -14.47 4.62 1.15
CA ARG A 102 -13.27 3.77 1.32
C ARG A 102 -12.44 4.26 2.50
N ASP A 103 -12.04 3.34 3.35
CA ASP A 103 -11.36 3.58 4.62
C ASP A 103 -10.33 2.48 4.89
N GLU A 104 -9.60 2.62 6.01
CA GLU A 104 -8.68 1.60 6.55
C GLU A 104 -7.62 1.07 5.56
N ILE A 105 -7.22 1.92 4.60
CA ILE A 105 -6.21 1.56 3.61
C ILE A 105 -4.82 1.65 4.23
N MET A 106 -4.05 0.57 4.14
CA MET A 106 -2.73 0.47 4.77
C MET A 106 -1.65 -0.06 3.83
N ILE A 107 -0.40 0.09 4.26
CA ILE A 107 0.77 -0.61 3.71
C ILE A 107 1.18 -1.68 4.72
N HIS A 108 1.25 -2.93 4.30
CA HIS A 108 1.55 -4.05 5.18
C HIS A 108 2.11 -5.27 4.45
N GLY A 109 2.62 -6.24 5.21
CA GLY A 109 3.09 -7.53 4.72
C GLY A 109 2.01 -8.60 4.78
N GLY A 110 2.40 -9.81 5.13
CA GLY A 110 1.53 -10.98 5.31
C GLY A 110 1.93 -12.12 4.39
N ASP A 111 1.21 -13.23 4.52
CA ASP A 111 1.52 -14.47 3.82
C ASP A 111 1.54 -14.29 2.29
N PRO A 112 2.47 -14.99 1.62
CA PRO A 112 2.63 -14.89 0.19
C PRO A 112 1.42 -15.44 -0.56
N ALA A 113 1.32 -15.08 -1.84
CA ALA A 113 0.40 -15.74 -2.75
C ALA A 113 0.76 -17.23 -2.86
N LYS A 114 -0.25 -18.10 -2.99
CA LYS A 114 -0.05 -19.56 -3.00
C LYS A 114 0.56 -20.09 -4.29
N SER A 115 0.28 -19.44 -5.42
CA SER A 115 0.76 -19.88 -6.74
C SER A 115 1.91 -19.01 -7.23
N THR A 116 3.03 -19.64 -7.57
CA THR A 116 4.22 -19.02 -8.15
C THR A 116 4.04 -18.58 -9.60
N SER A 117 2.99 -19.07 -10.28
CA SER A 117 2.69 -18.71 -11.68
C SER A 117 2.02 -17.34 -11.83
N LEU A 118 1.59 -16.72 -10.72
CA LEU A 118 0.91 -15.43 -10.74
C LEU A 118 1.94 -14.32 -10.97
N THR A 119 1.61 -13.37 -11.84
CA THR A 119 2.45 -12.19 -12.15
C THR A 119 2.77 -11.34 -10.92
N TRP A 120 1.89 -11.39 -9.91
CA TRP A 120 2.05 -10.69 -8.64
C TRP A 120 2.73 -11.52 -7.54
N TYR A 121 3.11 -12.78 -7.79
CA TYR A 121 3.86 -13.58 -6.81
C TYR A 121 5.18 -12.87 -6.43
N PRO A 122 5.58 -12.85 -5.14
CA PRO A 122 4.95 -13.50 -3.99
C PRO A 122 3.88 -12.67 -3.28
N LEU A 123 3.57 -11.46 -3.76
CA LEU A 123 2.69 -10.52 -3.06
C LEU A 123 1.23 -10.94 -3.21
N ARG A 124 0.55 -11.22 -2.10
CA ARG A 124 -0.87 -11.59 -2.12
C ARG A 124 -1.77 -10.35 -2.27
N PRO A 125 -2.75 -10.35 -3.20
CA PRO A 125 -3.73 -9.28 -3.31
C PRO A 125 -4.43 -9.00 -1.98
N THR A 126 -4.87 -7.76 -1.80
CA THR A 126 -5.52 -7.31 -0.57
C THR A 126 -6.92 -6.79 -0.87
N TYR A 127 -7.61 -6.31 0.16
CA TYR A 127 -8.89 -5.62 0.02
C TYR A 127 -8.77 -4.12 -0.31
N GLY A 128 -7.62 -3.71 -0.87
CA GLY A 128 -7.34 -2.33 -1.30
C GLY A 128 -6.17 -1.67 -0.57
N CYS A 129 -5.46 -2.42 0.26
CA CYS A 129 -4.17 -2.05 0.83
C CYS A 129 -3.02 -2.22 -0.18
N ILE A 130 -1.87 -1.66 0.15
CA ILE A 130 -0.61 -1.91 -0.55
C ILE A 130 0.12 -3.06 0.15
N ARG A 131 0.40 -4.13 -0.59
CA ARG A 131 1.14 -5.29 -0.09
C ARG A 131 2.63 -5.17 -0.36
N LEU A 132 3.42 -5.50 0.66
CA LEU A 132 4.86 -5.73 0.61
C LEU A 132 5.20 -7.17 1.04
N THR A 133 6.46 -7.56 0.90
CA THR A 133 6.98 -8.74 1.62
C THR A 133 7.10 -8.41 3.12
N ASN A 134 7.17 -9.44 3.98
CA ASN A 134 7.38 -9.21 5.42
C ASN A 134 8.73 -8.55 5.73
N SER A 135 9.78 -8.87 4.97
CA SER A 135 11.10 -8.22 5.12
C SER A 135 11.04 -6.74 4.76
N ASP A 136 10.37 -6.40 3.66
CA ASP A 136 10.22 -5.02 3.22
C ASP A 136 9.29 -4.23 4.14
N GLN A 137 8.24 -4.85 4.67
CA GLN A 137 7.41 -4.26 5.72
C GLN A 137 8.26 -3.86 6.93
N ARG A 138 9.11 -4.78 7.44
CA ARG A 138 9.98 -4.49 8.58
C ARG A 138 10.91 -3.31 8.29
N ALA A 139 11.61 -3.36 7.15
CA ALA A 139 12.58 -2.34 6.77
C ALA A 139 11.90 -0.97 6.56
N LEU A 140 10.73 -0.95 5.91
CA LEU A 140 9.92 0.25 5.78
C LEU A 140 9.60 0.85 7.15
N ILE A 141 9.01 0.08 8.07
CA ILE A 141 8.65 0.57 9.40
C ILE A 141 9.85 1.16 10.13
N GLN A 142 11.01 0.48 10.11
CA GLN A 142 12.23 0.98 10.74
C GLN A 142 12.64 2.34 10.19
N VAL A 143 12.61 2.50 8.86
CA VAL A 143 12.93 3.76 8.19
C VAL A 143 11.92 4.85 8.54
N LEU A 144 10.62 4.56 8.53
CA LEU A 144 9.60 5.55 8.84
C LEU A 144 9.67 6.04 10.30
N GLU A 145 9.95 5.14 11.25
CA GLU A 145 10.10 5.49 12.66
C GLU A 145 11.32 6.40 12.89
N GLN A 146 12.44 6.14 12.20
CA GLN A 146 13.63 7.00 12.22
C GLN A 146 13.38 8.39 11.61
N ASN A 147 12.36 8.51 10.75
CA ASN A 147 12.00 9.74 10.05
C ASN A 147 10.70 10.37 10.60
N GLY A 148 10.36 10.13 11.88
CA GLY A 148 9.29 10.84 12.58
C GLY A 148 7.92 10.16 12.60
N SER A 149 7.80 8.92 12.11
CA SER A 149 6.59 8.07 12.18
C SER A 149 5.33 8.62 11.50
N SER A 150 5.40 9.78 10.86
CA SER A 150 4.32 10.38 10.10
C SER A 150 4.87 11.09 8.86
N GLY A 151 4.07 11.12 7.81
CA GLY A 151 4.50 11.65 6.52
C GLY A 151 3.37 11.63 5.50
N LYS A 152 3.73 11.56 4.22
CA LYS A 152 2.74 11.46 3.13
C LYS A 152 3.12 10.37 2.15
N ILE A 153 2.13 9.92 1.39
CA ILE A 153 2.31 9.05 0.23
C ILE A 153 1.75 9.72 -1.02
N THR A 154 2.45 9.57 -2.13
CA THR A 154 1.91 9.78 -3.48
C THR A 154 1.80 8.44 -4.18
N ILE A 155 0.60 8.12 -4.65
CA ILE A 155 0.28 6.93 -5.42
C ILE A 155 0.04 7.34 -6.86
N SER A 156 0.87 6.86 -7.77
CA SER A 156 0.78 7.14 -9.20
C SER A 156 0.58 5.88 -10.02
N GLU A 157 0.12 6.10 -11.24
CA GLU A 157 0.00 5.06 -12.26
C GLU A 157 0.94 5.39 -13.43
N SER A 158 1.54 4.35 -14.01
CA SER A 158 2.43 4.42 -15.18
C SER A 158 2.05 3.44 -16.27
#